data_AF-A0A7Y6AL52-F1
#
_entry.id   AF-A0A7Y6AL52-F1
#
_cell.length_a   1.000
_cell.length_b   1.000
_cell.length_c   1.000
_cell.angle_alpha   90.00
_cell.angle_beta   90.00
_cell.angle_gamma   90.00
#
_symmetry.space_group_name_H-M   'P 1'
#
loop_
_entity.id
_entity.type
_entity.pdbx_description
1 polymer ?
#
loop_
_entity_poly.entity_id
_entity_poly.type
_entity_poly.pdbx_seq_one_letter_code
_entity_poly.pdbx_strand_id
1 'polypeptide(L)'
;MTTPPLRLGRATIAAVAIGLPTAFLAPTGPSYADTAPPAAATDSSHDGRTLALGAPGLPETRTVTTLAPGLTRTSITRGAPDATLVWTAEVAIPSTSPDPDAPASALSDEATAKAVAVKLQNAGVTARVEHVQSPKLADSGGDLGYRVRAGAFQSKADGAATVDRIKAAGYAASVIYTGWDGDSETINKTRGPWKLEVLTIDPKKFKGELASGFGPDLQDRETTSQLAAAEGALAAVNGGFFVMDPKAGAPGDPAGTAVVGGKLLSEPVGDRPSLVINGKTNAAAIERLKWSGHVSSPGHGANIALDGLNRVPGLIRNCGGTGDSPTNLPLHDFTCTDPDETVAFTGEFGPSTPSGPGLEVVLDQHGTVTAVNSARGSAVPAGGTTVQATGTDVPRLKSMVTVGKRLDVESHLVNAVGRPARSNSDTSVINGGPLLVKGGAENITARRDGMVHTDDSNSFYYGWVHKRNPRTIVGIDAEGRTLLVTADGRQTTSLGLSIKEAADVARSLGMVDAINLDGGGSTTMIAGGRVVNTPSDATGQRPVGDAVLVLPRRKD
;
A
#
# COMPACT_ATOMS: atom_id res chain seq x y z
N MET A 1 -40.66 -65.65 -19.20
CA MET A 1 -41.05 -64.66 -20.23
C MET A 1 -40.50 -63.31 -19.79
N THR A 2 -39.63 -62.76 -20.64
CA THR A 2 -39.10 -61.37 -20.67
C THR A 2 -38.48 -60.79 -19.39
N THR A 3 -37.17 -61.00 -19.34
CA THR A 3 -36.08 -60.23 -18.71
C THR A 3 -36.13 -58.70 -18.95
N PRO A 4 -35.55 -57.89 -18.03
CA PRO A 4 -35.11 -56.50 -18.26
C PRO A 4 -33.64 -56.50 -18.80
N PRO A 5 -32.82 -55.41 -18.78
CA PRO A 5 -32.98 -53.95 -18.86
C PRO A 5 -32.22 -53.38 -20.09
N LEU A 6 -32.07 -52.04 -20.25
CA LEU A 6 -30.85 -51.45 -20.89
C LEU A 6 -30.75 -49.92 -20.72
N ARG A 7 -29.62 -49.47 -20.15
CA ARG A 7 -29.02 -48.14 -20.31
C ARG A 7 -28.07 -48.19 -21.53
N LEU A 8 -28.11 -47.15 -22.36
CA LEU A 8 -27.01 -46.62 -23.20
C LEU A 8 -27.33 -45.12 -23.37
N GLY A 9 -26.43 -44.15 -23.45
CA GLY A 9 -24.98 -44.09 -23.66
C GLY A 9 -24.70 -42.68 -24.22
N ARG A 10 -23.64 -42.01 -23.76
CA ARG A 10 -23.25 -40.65 -24.21
C ARG A 10 -22.84 -40.65 -25.68
N ALA A 11 -23.11 -39.55 -26.40
CA ALA A 11 -22.33 -39.15 -27.57
C ALA A 11 -22.23 -37.62 -27.67
N THR A 12 -20.98 -37.17 -27.69
CA THR A 12 -20.44 -35.84 -27.95
C THR A 12 -20.66 -35.45 -29.41
N ILE A 13 -21.11 -34.23 -29.68
CA ILE A 13 -21.02 -33.62 -31.02
C ILE A 13 -20.28 -32.29 -30.88
N ALA A 14 -19.13 -32.23 -31.53
CA ALA A 14 -18.37 -31.02 -31.79
C ALA A 14 -19.07 -30.22 -32.89
N ALA A 15 -19.28 -28.92 -32.67
CA ALA A 15 -19.65 -27.98 -33.71
C ALA A 15 -18.55 -26.94 -33.84
N VAL A 16 -17.82 -27.03 -34.96
CA VAL A 16 -16.94 -25.99 -35.48
C VAL A 16 -17.82 -24.92 -36.11
N ALA A 17 -17.72 -23.67 -35.66
CA ALA A 17 -18.32 -22.53 -36.32
C ALA A 17 -17.24 -21.46 -36.60
N ILE A 18 -17.02 -21.26 -37.90
CA ILE A 18 -16.11 -20.29 -38.51
C ILE A 18 -16.71 -18.89 -38.36
N GLY A 19 -15.86 -17.90 -38.04
CA GLY A 19 -16.27 -16.51 -37.85
C GLY A 19 -16.39 -15.70 -39.13
N LEU A 20 -17.09 -14.56 -39.03
CA LEU A 20 -16.78 -13.20 -39.51
C LEU A 20 -18.00 -12.27 -39.26
N PRO A 21 -17.82 -10.93 -39.23
CA PRO A 21 -18.37 -10.08 -38.18
C PRO A 21 -19.61 -9.31 -38.63
N THR A 22 -20.59 -9.18 -37.74
CA THR A 22 -21.70 -8.24 -37.87
C THR A 22 -21.38 -6.97 -37.08
N ALA A 23 -21.26 -5.87 -37.81
CA ALA A 23 -21.07 -4.53 -37.29
C ALA A 23 -22.25 -4.13 -36.39
N PHE A 24 -21.98 -3.84 -35.12
CA PHE A 24 -22.91 -3.18 -34.23
C PHE A 24 -22.73 -1.66 -34.35
N LEU A 25 -23.76 -1.02 -34.89
CA LEU A 25 -23.99 0.42 -34.82
C LEU A 25 -24.25 0.81 -33.36
N ALA A 26 -23.36 1.61 -32.78
CA ALA A 26 -23.60 2.28 -31.50
C ALA A 26 -24.42 3.56 -31.73
N PRO A 27 -25.39 3.89 -30.85
CA PRO A 27 -26.09 5.16 -30.92
C PRO A 27 -25.15 6.32 -30.52
N THR A 28 -25.15 7.37 -31.33
CA THR A 28 -24.44 8.62 -31.11
C THR A 28 -25.01 9.34 -29.89
N GLY A 29 -24.26 9.37 -28.79
CA GLY A 29 -24.49 10.28 -27.67
C GLY A 29 -24.08 11.72 -28.03
N PRO A 30 -24.66 12.75 -27.38
CA PRO A 30 -24.38 14.15 -27.68
C PRO A 30 -22.92 14.48 -27.35
N SER A 31 -22.22 15.03 -28.36
CA SER A 31 -20.88 15.57 -28.25
C SER A 31 -20.95 16.89 -27.48
N TYR A 32 -20.51 16.90 -26.22
CA TYR A 32 -20.18 18.15 -25.53
C TYR A 32 -18.84 18.64 -26.08
N ALA A 33 -18.88 19.75 -26.81
CA ALA A 33 -17.69 20.45 -27.23
C ALA A 33 -16.99 21.04 -25.99
N ASP A 34 -15.80 20.51 -25.68
CA ASP A 34 -14.86 21.11 -24.75
C ASP A 34 -14.42 22.48 -25.29
N THR A 35 -14.95 23.56 -24.71
CA THR A 35 -14.39 24.90 -24.85
C THR A 35 -13.68 25.29 -23.55
N ALA A 36 -12.60 24.59 -23.23
CA ALA A 36 -11.61 25.06 -22.27
C ALA A 36 -10.26 25.13 -22.99
N PRO A 37 -9.61 26.31 -23.07
CA PRO A 37 -8.29 26.42 -23.70
C PRO A 37 -7.27 25.58 -22.91
N PRO A 38 -6.29 24.95 -23.58
CA PRO A 38 -5.24 24.21 -22.89
C PRO A 38 -4.52 25.13 -21.90
N ALA A 39 -4.40 24.67 -20.66
CA ALA A 39 -3.65 25.36 -19.62
C ALA A 39 -2.25 25.70 -20.15
N ALA A 40 -1.89 26.98 -20.15
CA ALA A 40 -0.60 27.45 -20.64
C ALA A 40 0.52 26.83 -19.79
N ALA A 41 1.43 26.10 -20.44
CA ALA A 41 2.68 25.67 -19.83
C ALA A 41 3.53 26.93 -19.60
N THR A 42 3.59 27.42 -18.38
CA THR A 42 4.48 28.51 -17.99
C THR A 42 5.79 27.90 -17.48
N ASP A 43 6.89 28.20 -18.16
CA ASP A 43 8.24 27.92 -17.69
C ASP A 43 8.56 28.91 -16.56
N SER A 44 8.26 28.54 -15.31
CA SER A 44 8.41 29.43 -14.15
C SER A 44 9.42 28.90 -13.12
N SER A 45 10.49 29.68 -12.95
CA SER A 45 11.47 29.72 -11.85
C SER A 45 11.82 28.37 -11.19
N HIS A 46 12.86 27.72 -11.67
CA HIS A 46 13.58 26.70 -10.91
C HIS A 46 14.16 27.33 -9.63
N ASP A 47 13.93 26.72 -8.48
CA ASP A 47 14.62 27.05 -7.22
C ASP A 47 16.10 26.61 -7.21
N GLY A 48 16.62 26.15 -8.37
CA GLY A 48 17.97 25.64 -8.56
C GLY A 48 18.21 24.26 -7.92
N ARG A 49 17.24 23.66 -7.23
CA ARG A 49 17.40 22.37 -6.54
C ARG A 49 17.21 21.24 -7.53
N THR A 50 18.25 20.46 -7.76
CA THR A 50 18.18 19.19 -8.51
C THR A 50 17.85 18.03 -7.57
N LEU A 51 17.24 16.95 -8.06
CA LEU A 51 17.03 15.77 -7.23
C LEU A 51 18.37 15.11 -6.90
N ALA A 52 18.59 14.76 -5.64
CA ALA A 52 19.71 13.94 -5.19
C ALA A 52 19.48 12.45 -5.54
N LEU A 53 19.40 12.16 -6.84
CA LEU A 53 19.22 10.81 -7.38
C LEU A 53 20.29 10.47 -8.40
N GLY A 54 20.94 9.32 -8.22
CA GLY A 54 21.97 8.83 -9.12
C GLY A 54 23.24 9.67 -9.09
N ALA A 55 24.02 9.57 -10.18
CA ALA A 55 25.25 10.33 -10.35
C ALA A 55 25.02 11.87 -10.27
N PRO A 56 26.02 12.64 -9.80
CA PRO A 56 25.95 14.09 -9.84
C PRO A 56 25.92 14.61 -11.29
N GLY A 57 25.28 15.76 -11.49
CA GLY A 57 25.25 16.43 -12.80
C GLY A 57 24.41 15.76 -13.89
N LEU A 58 23.57 14.78 -13.54
CA LEU A 58 22.62 14.20 -14.50
C LEU A 58 21.65 15.25 -15.04
N PRO A 59 21.26 15.14 -16.33
CA PRO A 59 20.25 16.03 -16.90
C PRO A 59 18.92 15.87 -16.15
N GLU A 60 18.23 16.97 -15.95
CA GLU A 60 16.94 17.00 -15.29
C GLU A 60 16.05 18.03 -15.97
N THR A 61 14.85 17.60 -16.34
CA THR A 61 13.82 18.46 -16.95
C THR A 61 12.64 18.51 -16.01
N ARG A 62 12.09 19.71 -15.77
CA ARG A 62 10.86 19.89 -15.00
C ARG A 62 9.84 20.68 -15.81
N THR A 63 8.61 20.18 -15.88
CA THR A 63 7.50 20.88 -16.51
C THR A 63 6.43 21.16 -15.47
N VAL A 64 6.15 22.44 -15.20
CA VAL A 64 5.14 22.87 -14.22
C VAL A 64 3.83 23.18 -14.95
N THR A 65 2.72 22.72 -14.39
CA THR A 65 1.36 23.01 -14.86
C THR A 65 0.52 23.45 -13.68
N THR A 66 -0.05 24.66 -13.75
CA THR A 66 -1.03 25.11 -12.75
C THR A 66 -2.37 24.45 -13.01
N LEU A 67 -2.90 23.73 -12.02
CA LEU A 67 -4.23 23.09 -12.09
C LEU A 67 -5.32 23.99 -11.49
N ALA A 68 -4.98 24.75 -10.44
CA ALA A 68 -5.83 25.75 -9.81
C ALA A 68 -4.95 26.75 -9.03
N PRO A 69 -5.47 27.91 -8.58
CA PRO A 69 -4.73 28.80 -7.69
C PRO A 69 -4.22 28.05 -6.44
N GLY A 70 -2.91 28.03 -6.22
CA GLY A 70 -2.29 27.28 -5.11
C GLY A 70 -2.12 25.78 -5.34
N LEU A 71 -2.43 25.25 -6.54
CA LEU A 71 -2.27 23.85 -6.91
C LEU A 71 -1.48 23.73 -8.23
N THR A 72 -0.30 23.11 -8.17
CA THR A 72 0.54 22.85 -9.35
C THR A 72 0.92 21.39 -9.46
N ARG A 73 1.01 20.88 -10.69
CA ARG A 73 1.68 19.62 -11.01
C ARG A 73 3.06 19.92 -11.61
N THR A 74 4.10 19.25 -11.14
CA THR A 74 5.43 19.27 -11.73
C THR A 74 5.79 17.87 -12.21
N SER A 75 5.98 17.70 -13.52
CA SER A 75 6.54 16.47 -14.10
C SER A 75 8.06 16.61 -14.13
N ILE A 76 8.77 15.64 -13.55
CA ILE A 76 10.23 15.63 -13.45
C ILE A 76 10.77 14.38 -14.15
N THR A 77 11.65 14.58 -15.13
CA THR A 77 12.47 13.50 -15.69
C THR A 77 13.92 13.77 -15.35
N ARG A 78 14.60 12.78 -14.77
CA ARG A 78 16.01 12.87 -14.40
C ARG A 78 16.81 11.71 -14.95
N GLY A 79 18.00 12.01 -15.43
CA GLY A 79 18.94 11.01 -15.90
C GLY A 79 18.68 10.58 -17.34
N ALA A 80 19.34 9.50 -17.74
CA ALA A 80 19.28 8.93 -19.08
C ALA A 80 19.40 7.41 -18.99
N PRO A 81 19.00 6.67 -20.05
CA PRO A 81 19.26 5.23 -20.13
C PRO A 81 20.71 4.89 -19.83
N ASP A 82 20.90 3.89 -18.98
CA ASP A 82 22.20 3.42 -18.54
C ASP A 82 22.49 2.05 -19.17
N ALA A 83 23.37 2.04 -20.17
CA ALA A 83 23.71 0.82 -20.91
C ALA A 83 24.48 -0.22 -20.08
N THR A 84 24.94 0.15 -18.88
CA THR A 84 25.59 -0.80 -17.96
C THR A 84 24.58 -1.66 -17.19
N LEU A 85 23.31 -1.27 -17.19
CA LEU A 85 22.24 -2.00 -16.53
C LEU A 85 21.70 -3.09 -17.45
N VAL A 86 21.59 -4.32 -16.92
CA VAL A 86 21.24 -5.52 -17.69
C VAL A 86 20.14 -6.30 -16.99
N TRP A 87 19.50 -7.19 -17.73
CA TRP A 87 18.68 -8.24 -17.12
C TRP A 87 19.58 -9.38 -16.65
N THR A 88 19.26 -10.01 -15.53
CA THR A 88 20.00 -11.15 -14.97
C THR A 88 19.04 -12.11 -14.28
N ALA A 89 19.35 -13.40 -14.27
CA ALA A 89 18.62 -14.34 -13.44
C ALA A 89 19.08 -14.16 -11.99
N GLU A 90 18.15 -13.94 -11.06
CA GLU A 90 18.38 -13.93 -9.62
C GLU A 90 17.76 -15.20 -9.02
N VAL A 91 18.56 -15.92 -8.23
CA VAL A 91 18.23 -17.22 -7.67
C VAL A 91 17.59 -17.03 -6.31
N ALA A 92 16.50 -17.75 -6.04
CA ALA A 92 15.98 -17.91 -4.69
C ALA A 92 16.84 -18.93 -3.95
N ILE A 93 17.57 -18.47 -2.93
CA ILE A 93 18.57 -19.23 -2.20
C ILE A 93 18.07 -19.59 -0.79
N PRO A 94 18.52 -20.71 -0.20
CA PRO A 94 18.10 -21.09 1.14
C PRO A 94 18.36 -19.97 2.15
N SER A 95 17.38 -19.72 3.02
CA SER A 95 17.52 -18.72 4.07
C SER A 95 18.45 -19.23 5.17
N THR A 96 19.03 -18.32 5.95
CA THR A 96 19.80 -18.64 7.17
C THR A 96 18.90 -18.87 8.39
N SER A 97 17.58 -18.95 8.20
CA SER A 97 16.66 -19.26 9.28
C SER A 97 17.05 -20.59 9.93
N PRO A 98 17.02 -20.67 11.27
CA PRO A 98 17.22 -21.95 11.96
C PRO A 98 16.06 -22.94 11.70
N ASP A 99 14.97 -22.49 11.09
CA ASP A 99 13.85 -23.32 10.66
C ASP A 99 14.19 -24.10 9.37
N PRO A 100 14.23 -25.45 9.40
CA PRO A 100 14.53 -26.28 8.23
C PRO A 100 13.48 -26.18 7.12
N ASP A 101 12.28 -25.67 7.40
CA ASP A 101 11.19 -25.51 6.44
C ASP A 101 11.10 -24.07 5.89
N ALA A 102 12.01 -23.17 6.27
CA ALA A 102 11.99 -21.78 5.83
C ALA A 102 12.06 -21.67 4.29
N PRO A 103 11.20 -20.83 3.67
CA PRO A 103 11.16 -20.70 2.22
C PRO A 103 12.47 -20.13 1.67
N ALA A 104 12.72 -20.41 0.38
CA ALA A 104 13.83 -19.78 -0.32
C ALA A 104 13.69 -18.25 -0.33
N SER A 105 14.81 -17.58 -0.09
CA SER A 105 14.94 -16.13 0.12
C SER A 105 15.80 -15.52 -0.99
N ALA A 106 15.76 -14.20 -1.15
CA ALA A 106 16.58 -13.53 -2.15
C ALA A 106 18.06 -13.39 -1.72
N LEU A 107 18.33 -13.43 -0.41
CA LEU A 107 19.63 -13.23 0.21
C LEU A 107 19.93 -14.33 1.23
N SER A 108 21.20 -14.63 1.46
CA SER A 108 21.65 -15.58 2.50
C SER A 108 23.05 -15.21 2.96
N ASP A 109 23.66 -16.04 3.81
CA ASP A 109 25.08 -15.91 4.15
C ASP A 109 26.00 -16.25 2.96
N GLU A 110 27.27 -15.86 3.06
CA GLU A 110 28.26 -16.04 1.99
C GLU A 110 28.52 -17.52 1.66
N ALA A 111 28.58 -18.38 2.69
CA ALA A 111 28.88 -19.80 2.51
C ALA A 111 27.74 -20.49 1.78
N THR A 112 26.49 -20.21 2.16
CA THR A 112 25.28 -20.70 1.50
C THR A 112 25.21 -20.20 0.06
N ALA A 113 25.44 -18.91 -0.19
CA ALA A 113 25.45 -18.35 -1.54
C ALA A 113 26.54 -18.99 -2.43
N LYS A 114 27.75 -19.19 -1.91
CA LYS A 114 28.84 -19.90 -2.61
C LYS A 114 28.48 -21.35 -2.91
N ALA A 115 27.87 -22.06 -1.97
CA ALA A 115 27.43 -23.44 -2.18
C ALA A 115 26.38 -23.55 -3.30
N VAL A 116 25.42 -22.63 -3.34
CA VAL A 116 24.45 -22.53 -4.45
C VAL A 116 25.17 -22.26 -5.77
N ALA A 117 26.09 -21.30 -5.81
CA ALA A 117 26.84 -20.98 -7.03
C ALA A 117 27.66 -22.17 -7.56
N VAL A 118 28.30 -22.95 -6.68
CA VAL A 118 29.00 -24.20 -7.04
C VAL A 118 28.04 -25.22 -7.63
N LYS A 119 26.87 -25.43 -7.00
CA LYS A 119 25.86 -26.37 -7.51
C LYS A 119 25.33 -25.95 -8.88
N LEU A 120 25.12 -24.65 -9.11
CA LEU A 120 24.74 -24.11 -10.42
C LEU A 120 25.84 -24.29 -11.46
N GLN A 121 27.10 -24.07 -11.09
CA GLN A 121 28.24 -24.28 -11.97
C GLN A 121 28.34 -25.75 -12.42
N ASN A 122 28.10 -26.70 -11.50
CA ASN A 122 28.03 -28.14 -11.82
C ASN A 122 26.85 -28.50 -12.73
N ALA A 123 25.78 -27.69 -12.73
CA ALA A 123 24.65 -27.80 -13.64
C ALA A 123 24.84 -27.00 -14.95
N GLY A 124 26.05 -26.49 -15.23
CA GLY A 124 26.37 -25.74 -16.44
C GLY A 124 25.85 -24.30 -16.46
N VAL A 125 25.59 -23.72 -15.27
CA VAL A 125 25.19 -22.32 -15.10
C VAL A 125 26.28 -21.57 -14.35
N THR A 126 26.99 -20.68 -15.04
CA THR A 126 27.97 -19.79 -14.39
C THR A 126 27.25 -18.71 -13.58
N ALA A 127 27.31 -18.87 -12.27
CA ALA A 127 26.70 -17.97 -11.30
C ALA A 127 27.76 -17.06 -10.64
N ARG A 128 27.32 -15.85 -10.27
CA ARG A 128 28.05 -14.85 -9.52
C ARG A 128 27.45 -14.76 -8.12
N VAL A 129 28.31 -14.69 -7.11
CA VAL A 129 27.93 -14.36 -5.75
C VAL A 129 28.23 -12.88 -5.54
N GLU A 130 27.22 -12.10 -5.19
CA GLU A 130 27.31 -10.64 -5.07
C GLU A 130 26.96 -10.24 -3.63
N HIS A 131 27.84 -9.48 -2.98
CA HIS A 131 27.58 -8.94 -1.64
C HIS A 131 26.60 -7.77 -1.75
N VAL A 132 25.58 -7.76 -0.90
CA VAL A 132 24.53 -6.74 -0.90
C VAL A 132 24.70 -5.86 0.33
N GLN A 133 25.18 -4.64 0.08
CA GLN A 133 25.27 -3.60 1.10
C GLN A 133 24.18 -2.55 0.87
N SER A 134 23.32 -2.36 1.85
CA SER A 134 22.29 -1.31 1.86
C SER A 134 22.81 -0.04 2.54
N PRO A 135 22.38 1.16 2.10
CA PRO A 135 22.64 2.39 2.83
C PRO A 135 22.18 2.27 4.29
N LYS A 136 22.96 2.82 5.22
CA LYS A 136 22.59 2.84 6.63
C LYS A 136 21.46 3.85 6.85
N LEU A 137 20.33 3.37 7.36
CA LEU A 137 19.15 4.16 7.72
C LEU A 137 19.20 4.51 9.22
N ALA A 138 18.15 5.14 9.75
CA ALA A 138 18.13 5.55 11.16
C ALA A 138 18.10 4.35 12.13
N ASP A 139 17.47 3.24 11.73
CA ASP A 139 17.28 2.05 12.58
C ASP A 139 17.56 0.69 11.88
N SER A 140 18.09 0.74 10.65
CA SER A 140 18.22 -0.43 9.77
C SER A 140 19.23 -0.19 8.63
N GLY A 141 19.39 -1.16 7.72
CA GLY A 141 20.38 -1.13 6.64
C GLY A 141 21.76 -1.63 7.06
N GLY A 142 22.76 -1.42 6.19
CA GLY A 142 24.08 -2.02 6.33
C GLY A 142 24.22 -3.32 5.55
N ASP A 143 24.91 -4.31 6.11
CA ASP A 143 25.11 -5.61 5.48
C ASP A 143 23.80 -6.41 5.43
N LEU A 144 23.35 -6.78 4.24
CA LEU A 144 22.15 -7.58 4.06
C LEU A 144 22.44 -9.07 3.79
N GLY A 145 23.68 -9.42 3.44
CA GLY A 145 24.07 -10.76 2.99
C GLY A 145 24.40 -10.81 1.49
N TYR A 146 24.25 -11.99 0.89
CA TYR A 146 24.73 -12.28 -0.46
C TYR A 146 23.60 -12.78 -1.36
N ARG A 147 23.58 -12.31 -2.61
CA ARG A 147 22.68 -12.80 -3.66
C ARG A 147 23.45 -13.65 -4.67
N VAL A 148 22.74 -14.57 -5.33
CA VAL A 148 23.30 -15.38 -6.43
C VAL A 148 22.60 -15.02 -7.74
N ARG A 149 23.40 -14.67 -8.75
CA ARG A 149 22.89 -14.25 -10.06
C ARG A 149 23.62 -14.92 -11.21
N ALA A 150 22.94 -15.10 -12.34
CA ALA A 150 23.52 -15.73 -13.52
C ALA A 150 23.12 -15.01 -14.82
N GLY A 151 24.09 -14.91 -15.73
CA GLY A 151 23.95 -14.26 -17.03
C GLY A 151 23.88 -12.73 -16.97
N ALA A 152 23.86 -12.14 -18.16
CA ALA A 152 23.66 -10.72 -18.41
C ALA A 152 22.94 -10.63 -19.76
N PHE A 153 21.74 -10.09 -19.76
CA PHE A 153 20.82 -10.16 -20.90
C PHE A 153 20.31 -8.77 -21.28
N GLN A 154 20.02 -8.60 -22.57
CA GLN A 154 19.49 -7.34 -23.10
C GLN A 154 17.98 -7.20 -22.85
N SER A 155 17.26 -8.33 -22.83
CA SER A 155 15.84 -8.36 -22.49
C SER A 155 15.52 -9.38 -21.40
N LYS A 156 14.34 -9.24 -20.79
CA LYS A 156 13.83 -10.20 -19.81
C LYS A 156 13.65 -11.61 -20.40
N ALA A 157 13.24 -11.69 -21.66
CA ALA A 157 12.94 -12.96 -22.33
C ALA A 157 14.19 -13.82 -22.54
N ASP A 158 15.33 -13.18 -22.81
CA ASP A 158 16.61 -13.86 -23.06
C ASP A 158 17.13 -14.66 -21.85
N GLY A 159 16.66 -14.33 -20.65
CA GLY A 159 17.03 -15.04 -19.42
C GLY A 159 16.29 -16.37 -19.19
N ALA A 160 15.25 -16.67 -19.97
CA ALA A 160 14.37 -17.83 -19.73
C ALA A 160 15.14 -19.17 -19.69
N ALA A 161 16.03 -19.42 -20.66
CA ALA A 161 16.82 -20.64 -20.72
C ALA A 161 17.81 -20.78 -19.54
N THR A 162 18.26 -19.66 -18.96
CA THR A 162 19.09 -19.68 -17.75
C THR A 162 18.25 -20.01 -16.51
N VAL A 163 17.05 -19.44 -16.41
CA VAL A 163 16.10 -19.76 -15.34
C VAL A 163 15.70 -21.24 -15.37
N ASP A 164 15.44 -21.81 -16.55
CA ASP A 164 15.07 -23.22 -16.67
C ASP A 164 16.20 -24.16 -16.22
N ARG A 165 17.46 -23.80 -16.51
CA ARG A 165 18.62 -24.55 -16.00
C ARG A 165 18.79 -24.41 -14.48
N ILE A 166 18.54 -23.23 -13.92
CA ILE A 166 18.54 -23.03 -12.47
C ILE A 166 17.44 -23.87 -11.79
N LYS A 167 16.25 -23.93 -12.39
CA LYS A 167 15.14 -24.79 -11.95
C LYS A 167 15.49 -26.27 -12.03
N ALA A 168 16.14 -26.70 -13.12
CA ALA A 168 16.62 -28.08 -13.25
C ALA A 168 17.68 -28.44 -12.18
N ALA A 169 18.44 -27.46 -11.68
CA ALA A 169 19.36 -27.62 -10.54
C ALA A 169 18.66 -27.60 -9.16
N GLY A 170 17.33 -27.47 -9.13
CA GLY A 170 16.51 -27.51 -7.92
C GLY A 170 16.34 -26.17 -7.21
N TYR A 171 16.55 -25.03 -7.89
CA TYR A 171 16.33 -23.70 -7.32
C TYR A 171 15.28 -22.92 -8.12
N ALA A 172 14.44 -22.14 -7.45
CA ALA A 172 13.63 -21.15 -8.13
C ALA A 172 14.50 -19.95 -8.56
N ALA A 173 14.11 -19.27 -9.62
CA ALA A 173 14.77 -18.05 -10.09
C ALA A 173 13.81 -17.18 -10.90
N SER A 174 14.12 -15.89 -10.97
CA SER A 174 13.41 -14.93 -11.82
C SER A 174 14.39 -14.04 -12.57
N VAL A 175 14.00 -13.55 -13.74
CA VAL A 175 14.79 -12.58 -14.50
C VAL A 175 14.43 -11.18 -14.01
N ILE A 176 15.42 -10.48 -13.44
CA ILE A 176 15.30 -9.15 -12.87
C ILE A 176 16.21 -8.16 -13.59
N TYR A 177 15.92 -6.87 -13.48
CA TYR A 177 16.75 -5.81 -14.05
C TYR A 177 17.66 -5.20 -12.98
N THR A 178 18.97 -5.12 -13.23
CA THR A 178 19.96 -4.60 -12.26
C THR A 178 19.78 -3.12 -11.96
N GLY A 179 19.03 -2.39 -12.81
CA GLY A 179 18.64 -1.01 -12.53
C GLY A 179 17.77 -0.84 -11.28
N TRP A 180 17.19 -1.92 -10.76
CA TRP A 180 16.41 -1.87 -9.53
C TRP A 180 17.24 -2.11 -8.27
N ASP A 181 18.54 -2.34 -8.39
CA ASP A 181 19.42 -2.53 -7.23
C ASP A 181 19.67 -1.19 -6.52
N GLY A 182 19.55 -1.20 -5.19
CA GLY A 182 19.78 -0.05 -4.32
C GLY A 182 21.10 -0.14 -3.56
N ASP A 183 22.09 -0.84 -4.12
CA ASP A 183 23.38 -1.11 -3.47
C ASP A 183 24.12 0.20 -3.14
N SER A 184 24.68 0.33 -1.94
CA SER A 184 25.43 1.51 -1.49
C SER A 184 26.53 1.94 -2.46
N GLU A 185 27.14 0.97 -3.13
CA GLU A 185 28.22 1.22 -4.09
C GLU A 185 27.75 1.82 -5.42
N THR A 186 26.50 1.59 -5.81
CA THR A 186 25.96 1.93 -7.13
C THR A 186 24.89 3.01 -7.09
N ILE A 187 24.21 3.19 -5.95
CA ILE A 187 23.06 4.11 -5.80
C ILE A 187 23.37 5.55 -6.25
N ASN A 188 24.60 6.03 -5.99
CA ASN A 188 25.09 7.36 -6.39
C ASN A 188 25.87 7.37 -7.72
N LYS A 189 25.85 6.27 -8.47
CA LYS A 189 26.55 6.11 -9.77
C LYS A 189 25.60 5.81 -10.91
N THR A 190 24.43 5.23 -10.64
CA THR A 190 23.40 4.94 -11.64
C THR A 190 22.98 6.20 -12.38
N ARG A 191 22.79 6.10 -13.70
CA ARG A 191 22.39 7.25 -14.54
C ARG A 191 20.88 7.42 -14.73
N GLY A 192 20.07 6.50 -14.20
CA GLY A 192 18.62 6.51 -14.30
C GLY A 192 18.10 5.71 -15.50
N PRO A 193 16.98 6.13 -16.14
CA PRO A 193 16.21 7.34 -15.88
C PRO A 193 15.23 7.20 -14.70
N TRP A 194 14.80 8.33 -14.14
CA TRP A 194 13.69 8.44 -13.19
C TRP A 194 12.61 9.37 -13.72
N LYS A 195 11.35 9.00 -13.50
CA LYS A 195 10.17 9.83 -13.78
C LYS A 195 9.34 10.01 -12.52
N LEU A 196 9.08 11.28 -12.18
CA LEU A 196 8.30 11.65 -11.01
C LEU A 196 7.23 12.67 -11.41
N GLU A 197 6.07 12.56 -10.79
CA GLU A 197 5.04 13.59 -10.80
C GLU A 197 4.87 14.14 -9.39
N VAL A 198 4.77 15.46 -9.26
CA VAL A 198 4.66 16.16 -7.97
C VAL A 198 3.46 17.08 -7.99
N LEU A 199 2.47 16.86 -7.12
CA LEU A 199 1.45 17.86 -6.80
C LEU A 199 1.94 18.70 -5.63
N THR A 200 1.87 20.02 -5.76
CA THR A 200 2.15 20.96 -4.67
C THR A 200 0.88 21.74 -4.36
N ILE A 201 0.44 21.64 -3.10
CA ILE A 201 -0.77 22.28 -2.57
C ILE A 201 -0.34 23.34 -1.56
N ASP A 202 -0.55 24.60 -1.88
CA ASP A 202 -0.30 25.73 -0.99
C ASP A 202 -1.58 26.06 -0.20
N PRO A 203 -1.65 25.72 1.11
CA PRO A 203 -2.87 25.94 1.91
C PRO A 203 -3.26 27.41 2.04
N LYS A 204 -2.33 28.34 1.81
CA LYS A 204 -2.62 29.79 1.87
C LYS A 204 -3.39 30.26 0.62
N LYS A 205 -3.19 29.58 -0.52
CA LYS A 205 -3.72 29.98 -1.82
C LYS A 205 -4.84 29.07 -2.32
N PHE A 206 -4.71 27.76 -2.12
CA PHE A 206 -5.68 26.78 -2.57
C PHE A 206 -6.97 26.88 -1.75
N LYS A 207 -8.11 27.00 -2.45
CA LYS A 207 -9.44 27.16 -1.85
C LYS A 207 -10.33 25.93 -1.98
N GLY A 208 -9.81 24.87 -2.60
CA GLY A 208 -10.43 23.55 -2.55
C GLY A 208 -10.11 22.85 -1.22
N GLU A 209 -10.31 21.53 -1.20
CA GLU A 209 -10.16 20.70 -0.02
C GLU A 209 -9.18 19.57 -0.31
N LEU A 210 -8.18 19.40 0.56
CA LEU A 210 -7.34 18.22 0.61
C LEU A 210 -7.97 17.24 1.60
N ALA A 211 -8.29 16.04 1.15
CA ALA A 211 -8.96 15.02 1.94
C ALA A 211 -8.46 13.62 1.57
N SER A 212 -8.98 12.60 2.25
CA SER A 212 -8.92 11.21 1.81
C SER A 212 -10.32 10.68 1.53
N GLY A 213 -10.40 9.66 0.69
CA GLY A 213 -11.63 8.93 0.42
C GLY A 213 -11.35 7.48 0.07
N PHE A 214 -12.38 6.66 0.19
CA PHE A 214 -12.43 5.26 -0.21
C PHE A 214 -13.61 5.06 -1.16
N GLY A 215 -13.84 3.82 -1.59
CA GLY A 215 -14.95 3.45 -2.45
C GLY A 215 -16.33 3.57 -1.81
N PRO A 216 -17.34 2.92 -2.40
CA PRO A 216 -18.65 2.75 -1.77
C PRO A 216 -18.59 2.09 -0.39
N ASP A 217 -17.57 1.27 -0.14
CA ASP A 217 -17.32 0.58 1.13
C ASP A 217 -15.81 0.31 1.34
N LEU A 218 -15.46 -0.22 2.52
CA LEU A 218 -14.08 -0.58 2.88
C LEU A 218 -13.72 -2.04 2.54
N GLN A 219 -14.70 -2.87 2.16
CA GLN A 219 -14.47 -4.31 1.92
C GLN A 219 -14.05 -4.61 0.47
N ASP A 220 -14.20 -3.64 -0.44
CA ASP A 220 -13.82 -3.69 -1.85
C ASP A 220 -12.78 -2.62 -2.21
N ARG A 221 -12.28 -2.66 -3.46
CA ARG A 221 -11.22 -1.78 -3.96
C ARG A 221 -11.60 -1.11 -5.26
N GLU A 222 -11.13 0.12 -5.41
CA GLU A 222 -11.28 0.92 -6.62
C GLU A 222 -9.93 1.42 -7.08
N THR A 223 -9.81 1.63 -8.38
CA THR A 223 -8.65 2.35 -8.90
C THR A 223 -8.66 3.81 -8.42
N THR A 224 -7.50 4.42 -8.23
CA THR A 224 -7.39 5.86 -7.88
C THR A 224 -8.13 6.76 -8.88
N SER A 225 -8.25 6.34 -10.15
CA SER A 225 -9.01 7.10 -11.15
C SER A 225 -10.52 7.04 -10.91
N GLN A 226 -11.05 5.88 -10.50
CA GLN A 226 -12.44 5.74 -10.09
C GLN A 226 -12.73 6.56 -8.82
N LEU A 227 -11.86 6.48 -7.80
CA LEU A 227 -12.01 7.28 -6.57
C LEU A 227 -11.99 8.78 -6.85
N ALA A 228 -11.03 9.24 -7.66
CA ALA A 228 -10.94 10.64 -8.05
C ALA A 228 -12.15 11.11 -8.85
N ALA A 229 -12.67 10.27 -9.77
CA ALA A 229 -13.83 10.61 -10.58
C ALA A 229 -15.13 10.64 -9.76
N ALA A 230 -15.31 9.70 -8.82
CA ALA A 230 -16.47 9.62 -7.95
C ALA A 230 -16.65 10.90 -7.11
N GLU A 231 -15.54 11.45 -6.62
CA GLU A 231 -15.50 12.66 -5.79
C GLU A 231 -15.29 13.97 -6.59
N GLY A 232 -15.18 13.88 -7.92
CA GLY A 232 -14.94 15.05 -8.77
C GLY A 232 -13.61 15.77 -8.49
N ALA A 233 -12.57 15.02 -8.10
CA ALA A 233 -11.28 15.58 -7.71
C ALA A 233 -10.54 16.25 -8.88
N LEU A 234 -9.87 17.38 -8.60
CA LEU A 234 -8.98 18.06 -9.56
C LEU A 234 -7.71 17.23 -9.83
N ALA A 235 -7.24 16.58 -8.78
CA ALA A 235 -6.09 15.70 -8.77
C ALA A 235 -6.19 14.70 -7.61
N ALA A 236 -5.47 13.58 -7.70
CA ALA A 236 -5.42 12.57 -6.64
C ALA A 236 -4.13 11.75 -6.72
N VAL A 237 -3.76 11.09 -5.61
CA VAL A 237 -2.81 9.97 -5.59
C VAL A 237 -3.41 8.81 -4.80
N ASN A 238 -2.88 7.60 -4.96
CA ASN A 238 -3.25 6.48 -4.08
C ASN A 238 -2.91 6.80 -2.61
N GLY A 239 -3.64 6.18 -1.69
CA GLY A 239 -3.52 6.41 -0.25
C GLY A 239 -2.57 5.45 0.46
N GLY A 240 -3.04 4.97 1.62
CA GLY A 240 -2.28 4.14 2.53
C GLY A 240 -2.22 2.67 2.14
N PHE A 241 -1.69 1.86 3.05
CA PHE A 241 -1.68 0.41 2.92
C PHE A 241 -3.07 -0.15 3.16
N PHE A 242 -3.37 -1.25 2.49
CA PHE A 242 -4.66 -1.93 2.54
C PHE A 242 -4.49 -3.44 2.38
N VAL A 243 -5.53 -4.20 2.70
CA VAL A 243 -5.60 -5.64 2.43
C VAL A 243 -5.83 -5.86 0.93
N MET A 244 -4.88 -6.51 0.27
CA MET A 244 -4.96 -6.77 -1.17
C MET A 244 -5.46 -8.19 -1.50
N ASP A 245 -5.02 -9.18 -0.71
CA ASP A 245 -5.35 -10.61 -0.89
C ASP A 245 -6.57 -10.96 -0.02
N PRO A 246 -7.66 -11.51 -0.58
CA PRO A 246 -8.83 -11.92 0.21
C PRO A 246 -8.53 -13.00 1.26
N LYS A 247 -7.40 -13.71 1.16
CA LYS A 247 -6.95 -14.64 2.22
C LYS A 247 -6.43 -13.92 3.46
N ALA A 248 -6.07 -12.64 3.33
CA ALA A 248 -5.52 -11.82 4.40
C ALA A 248 -6.56 -10.88 5.05
N GLY A 249 -7.81 -10.89 4.59
CA GLY A 249 -8.89 -10.03 5.08
C GLY A 249 -9.84 -9.57 3.97
N ALA A 250 -10.64 -8.54 4.23
CA ALA A 250 -11.53 -7.95 3.24
C ALA A 250 -10.72 -7.05 2.28
N PRO A 251 -10.76 -7.27 0.95
CA PRO A 251 -9.93 -6.50 0.03
C PRO A 251 -10.27 -5.00 0.02
N GLY A 252 -9.40 -4.12 0.47
CA GLY A 252 -9.68 -2.67 0.56
C GLY A 252 -9.64 -2.14 1.98
N ASP A 253 -9.75 -3.04 2.94
CA ASP A 253 -9.63 -2.76 4.37
C ASP A 253 -8.30 -2.04 4.65
N PRO A 254 -8.31 -0.83 5.24
CA PRO A 254 -7.10 -0.10 5.57
C PRO A 254 -6.24 -0.88 6.56
N ALA A 255 -4.99 -1.16 6.17
CA ALA A 255 -4.03 -1.87 7.00
C ALA A 255 -3.20 -0.89 7.85
N GLY A 256 -3.92 -0.10 8.66
CA GLY A 256 -3.44 0.99 9.50
C GLY A 256 -4.43 2.15 9.56
N THR A 257 -4.13 3.15 10.39
CA THR A 257 -5.07 4.22 10.75
C THR A 257 -5.78 4.85 9.55
N ALA A 258 -7.10 4.80 9.56
CA ALA A 258 -7.93 5.51 8.60
C ALA A 258 -8.95 6.39 9.33
N VAL A 259 -8.95 7.68 9.01
CA VAL A 259 -10.03 8.60 9.39
C VAL A 259 -10.54 9.27 8.12
N VAL A 260 -11.85 9.19 7.89
CA VAL A 260 -12.52 9.82 6.74
C VAL A 260 -13.78 10.51 7.23
N GLY A 261 -13.97 11.78 6.86
CA GLY A 261 -15.09 12.58 7.34
C GLY A 261 -15.14 12.68 8.88
N GLY A 262 -13.99 12.59 9.55
CA GLY A 262 -13.87 12.61 11.01
C GLY A 262 -14.15 11.30 11.73
N LYS A 263 -14.60 10.25 11.04
CA LYS A 263 -14.86 8.95 11.64
C LYS A 263 -13.58 8.11 11.64
N LEU A 264 -13.24 7.51 12.78
CA LEU A 264 -12.17 6.52 12.85
C LEU A 264 -12.69 5.20 12.27
N LEU A 265 -12.12 4.79 11.13
CA LEU A 265 -12.59 3.64 10.36
C LEU A 265 -11.67 2.42 10.47
N SER A 266 -10.38 2.63 10.79
CA SER A 266 -9.41 1.55 11.02
C SER A 266 -8.37 2.01 12.04
N GLU A 267 -7.92 1.08 12.86
CA GLU A 267 -6.94 1.30 13.91
C GLU A 267 -5.49 1.45 13.40
N PRO A 268 -4.60 2.12 14.16
CA PRO A 268 -3.16 2.11 13.88
C PRO A 268 -2.52 0.72 13.97
N VAL A 269 -1.60 0.45 13.04
CA VAL A 269 -0.60 -0.62 13.17
C VAL A 269 0.52 -0.13 14.10
N GLY A 270 0.51 -0.55 15.36
CA GLY A 270 1.44 -0.06 16.39
C GLY A 270 1.41 1.47 16.52
N ASP A 271 2.56 2.12 16.27
CA ASP A 271 2.66 3.59 16.19
C ASP A 271 3.22 4.08 14.85
N ARG A 272 2.99 3.29 13.79
CA ARG A 272 3.41 3.60 12.41
C ARG A 272 2.93 5.01 12.02
N PRO A 273 3.76 5.83 11.33
CA PRO A 273 3.40 7.21 11.07
C PRO A 273 2.27 7.31 10.03
N SER A 274 1.42 8.32 10.22
CA SER A 274 0.27 8.60 9.38
C SER A 274 0.27 10.06 8.94
N LEU A 275 -0.30 10.32 7.76
CA LEU A 275 -0.63 11.65 7.28
C LEU A 275 -1.94 12.11 7.93
N VAL A 276 -1.91 13.23 8.66
CA VAL A 276 -3.08 13.89 9.23
C VAL A 276 -3.38 15.14 8.40
N ILE A 277 -4.61 15.29 7.95
CA ILE A 277 -5.06 16.40 7.10
C ILE A 277 -6.24 17.09 7.75
N ASN A 278 -6.20 18.42 7.77
CA ASN A 278 -7.35 19.28 8.05
C ASN A 278 -7.84 19.88 6.73
N GLY A 279 -8.90 19.32 6.16
CA GLY A 279 -9.46 19.73 4.86
C GLY A 279 -10.00 21.16 4.84
N LYS A 280 -10.38 21.71 6.01
CA LYS A 280 -10.84 23.10 6.13
C LYS A 280 -9.70 24.11 5.94
N THR A 281 -8.49 23.79 6.41
CA THR A 281 -7.32 24.67 6.29
C THR A 281 -6.32 24.21 5.25
N ASN A 282 -6.51 23.01 4.69
CA ASN A 282 -5.55 22.27 3.88
C ASN A 282 -4.19 22.05 4.56
N ALA A 283 -4.11 22.21 5.89
CA ALA A 283 -2.90 21.92 6.64
C ALA A 283 -2.73 20.40 6.78
N ALA A 284 -1.49 19.94 6.65
CA ALA A 284 -1.13 18.55 6.86
C ALA A 284 -0.01 18.42 7.91
N ALA A 285 0.04 17.27 8.56
CA ALA A 285 1.10 16.90 9.50
C ALA A 285 1.40 15.40 9.40
N ILE A 286 2.63 15.01 9.76
CA ILE A 286 3.00 13.62 9.94
C ILE A 286 3.01 13.31 11.44
N GLU A 287 2.16 12.39 11.86
CA GLU A 287 1.98 12.02 13.27
C GLU A 287 2.15 10.53 13.50
N ARG A 288 2.64 10.16 14.69
CA ARG A 288 2.58 8.78 15.19
C ARG A 288 1.38 8.68 16.13
N LEU A 289 0.35 8.00 15.66
CA LEU A 289 -0.92 7.87 16.36
C LEU A 289 -1.01 6.49 17.02
N LYS A 290 -1.66 6.47 18.18
CA LYS A 290 -2.12 5.28 18.87
C LYS A 290 -3.65 5.34 18.95
N TRP A 291 -4.26 4.28 19.43
CA TRP A 291 -5.70 4.26 19.66
C TRP A 291 -6.05 3.54 20.95
N SER A 292 -7.29 3.73 21.38
CA SER A 292 -7.94 2.93 22.40
C SER A 292 -9.38 2.71 21.96
N GLY A 293 -9.85 1.48 22.10
CA GLY A 293 -11.24 1.12 21.89
C GLY A 293 -11.72 0.17 22.97
N HIS A 294 -12.98 0.31 23.38
CA HIS A 294 -13.60 -0.61 24.31
C HIS A 294 -15.13 -0.69 24.13
N VAL A 295 -15.65 -1.82 24.59
CA VAL A 295 -17.07 -2.09 24.74
C VAL A 295 -17.40 -2.13 26.23
N SER A 296 -18.44 -1.42 26.63
CA SER A 296 -18.93 -1.37 28.01
C SER A 296 -20.46 -1.39 28.07
N SER A 297 -21.00 -1.92 29.16
CA SER A 297 -22.45 -2.01 29.38
C SER A 297 -22.80 -1.34 30.71
N PRO A 298 -23.78 -0.41 30.78
CA PRO A 298 -24.15 0.23 32.03
C PRO A 298 -24.53 -0.77 33.12
N GLY A 299 -23.87 -0.68 34.28
CA GLY A 299 -24.07 -1.61 35.40
C GLY A 299 -23.25 -2.90 35.33
N HIS A 300 -22.47 -3.11 34.26
CA HIS A 300 -21.45 -4.14 34.18
C HIS A 300 -20.08 -3.55 34.56
N GLY A 301 -19.40 -4.14 35.56
CA GLY A 301 -18.17 -3.56 36.14
C GLY A 301 -16.89 -3.78 35.33
N ALA A 302 -16.97 -4.43 34.16
CA ALA A 302 -15.84 -4.77 33.30
C ALA A 302 -16.05 -4.23 31.88
N ASN A 303 -14.96 -3.86 31.21
CA ASN A 303 -14.94 -3.48 29.81
C ASN A 303 -14.19 -4.55 29.01
N ILE A 304 -14.53 -4.67 27.73
CA ILE A 304 -13.79 -5.50 26.76
C ILE A 304 -13.04 -4.55 25.83
N ALA A 305 -11.74 -4.74 25.63
CA ALA A 305 -10.99 -3.94 24.67
C ALA A 305 -11.43 -4.30 23.25
N LEU A 306 -11.45 -3.32 22.34
CA LEU A 306 -11.57 -3.60 20.93
C LEU A 306 -10.19 -3.93 20.36
N ASP A 307 -10.12 -4.96 19.53
CA ASP A 307 -8.91 -5.34 18.78
C ASP A 307 -8.83 -4.64 17.44
N GLY A 308 -9.98 -4.20 16.89
CA GLY A 308 -10.01 -3.42 15.66
C GLY A 308 -11.37 -2.88 15.27
N LEU A 309 -11.38 -2.19 14.13
CA LEU A 309 -12.56 -1.59 13.52
C LEU A 309 -12.64 -2.02 12.05
N ASN A 310 -13.85 -2.35 11.58
CA ASN A 310 -14.14 -2.60 10.16
C ASN A 310 -13.17 -3.55 9.43
N ARG A 311 -12.64 -4.56 10.12
CA ARG A 311 -11.74 -5.57 9.54
C ARG A 311 -12.17 -6.98 9.86
N VAL A 312 -11.69 -7.97 9.10
CA VAL A 312 -12.05 -9.38 9.33
C VAL A 312 -11.43 -9.90 10.64
N PRO A 313 -12.23 -10.35 11.63
CA PRO A 313 -11.71 -10.97 12.83
C PRO A 313 -10.92 -12.25 12.52
N GLY A 314 -9.78 -12.41 13.17
CA GLY A 314 -8.79 -13.46 12.99
C GLY A 314 -7.62 -13.06 12.10
N LEU A 315 -7.71 -11.96 11.34
CA LEU A 315 -6.75 -11.59 10.31
C LEU A 315 -6.27 -10.14 10.51
N ILE A 316 -5.02 -9.99 10.94
CA ILE A 316 -4.41 -8.69 11.26
C ILE A 316 -3.35 -8.39 10.22
N ARG A 317 -3.76 -7.75 9.13
CA ARG A 317 -2.82 -7.35 8.07
C ARG A 317 -1.83 -6.32 8.60
N ASN A 318 -0.56 -6.55 8.33
CA ASN A 318 0.60 -5.83 8.85
C ASN A 318 0.91 -6.04 10.34
N CYS A 319 0.19 -6.93 11.04
CA CYS A 319 0.30 -7.15 12.50
C CYS A 319 0.16 -5.82 13.27
N GLY A 320 0.77 -5.73 14.46
CA GLY A 320 0.83 -4.47 15.22
C GLY A 320 -0.35 -4.24 16.17
N GLY A 321 -1.20 -5.25 16.35
CA GLY A 321 -2.29 -5.30 17.32
C GLY A 321 -1.86 -5.86 18.68
N THR A 322 -2.83 -6.37 19.42
CA THR A 322 -2.65 -6.94 20.76
C THR A 322 -3.16 -8.37 20.80
N GLY A 323 -2.31 -9.32 21.18
CA GLY A 323 -2.69 -10.75 21.17
C GLY A 323 -2.28 -11.47 19.89
N ASP A 324 -1.86 -10.71 18.88
CA ASP A 324 -1.35 -11.16 17.59
C ASP A 324 -0.24 -12.22 17.69
N SER A 325 -0.42 -13.30 16.92
CA SER A 325 0.61 -14.30 16.65
C SER A 325 1.11 -14.19 15.20
N PRO A 326 2.44 -14.28 14.96
CA PRO A 326 3.50 -14.60 15.93
C PRO A 326 4.00 -13.38 16.75
N THR A 327 3.47 -12.18 16.51
CA THR A 327 4.01 -10.95 17.12
C THR A 327 3.01 -9.80 17.14
N ASN A 328 3.06 -9.02 18.22
CA ASN A 328 2.36 -7.73 18.35
C ASN A 328 3.10 -6.56 17.70
N LEU A 329 4.28 -6.82 17.11
CA LEU A 329 5.04 -5.77 16.42
C LEU A 329 4.51 -5.59 14.98
N PRO A 330 4.56 -4.35 14.45
CA PRO A 330 4.31 -4.13 13.02
C PRO A 330 5.23 -4.99 12.15
N LEU A 331 4.66 -5.80 11.26
CA LEU A 331 5.37 -6.50 10.19
C LEU A 331 4.63 -6.26 8.87
N HIS A 332 5.10 -5.28 8.10
CA HIS A 332 4.49 -4.90 6.84
C HIS A 332 4.43 -6.09 5.88
N ASP A 333 3.31 -6.24 5.19
CA ASP A 333 3.01 -7.36 4.30
C ASP A 333 2.95 -8.77 4.92
N PHE A 334 2.98 -8.88 6.25
CA PHE A 334 2.63 -10.10 6.96
C PHE A 334 1.18 -10.03 7.45
N THR A 335 0.52 -11.17 7.63
CA THR A 335 -0.81 -11.23 8.26
C THR A 335 -0.70 -12.05 9.52
N CYS A 336 -0.75 -11.37 10.67
CA CYS A 336 -0.83 -12.03 11.96
C CYS A 336 -2.25 -12.58 12.17
N THR A 337 -2.37 -13.51 13.11
CA THR A 337 -3.66 -14.09 13.49
C THR A 337 -3.89 -13.96 14.98
N ASP A 338 -5.15 -13.73 15.35
CA ASP A 338 -5.61 -13.78 16.73
C ASP A 338 -6.97 -14.52 16.78
N PRO A 339 -7.08 -15.68 17.46
CA PRO A 339 -8.36 -16.38 17.57
C PRO A 339 -9.39 -15.65 18.46
N ASP A 340 -8.97 -14.73 19.31
CA ASP A 340 -9.72 -14.13 20.42
C ASP A 340 -9.89 -12.61 20.23
N GLU A 341 -10.69 -12.18 19.25
CA GLU A 341 -10.86 -10.75 18.95
C GLU A 341 -12.28 -10.24 19.21
N THR A 342 -12.36 -8.97 19.62
CA THR A 342 -13.56 -8.14 19.60
C THR A 342 -13.41 -6.99 18.60
N VAL A 343 -14.18 -7.02 17.51
CA VAL A 343 -14.10 -6.03 16.40
C VAL A 343 -15.44 -5.33 16.21
N ALA A 344 -15.42 -4.00 16.12
CA ALA A 344 -16.63 -3.20 15.86
C ALA A 344 -16.75 -2.82 14.37
N PHE A 345 -17.98 -2.80 13.87
CA PHE A 345 -18.30 -2.51 12.48
C PHE A 345 -19.30 -1.37 12.36
N THR A 346 -19.04 -0.53 11.39
CA THR A 346 -19.87 0.58 10.95
C THR A 346 -20.39 0.31 9.53
N GLY A 347 -21.36 1.10 9.07
CA GLY A 347 -21.95 0.91 7.73
C GLY A 347 -20.95 1.10 6.60
N GLU A 348 -19.85 1.81 6.86
CA GLU A 348 -18.73 2.03 5.95
C GLU A 348 -17.99 0.74 5.57
N PHE A 349 -18.05 -0.31 6.39
CA PHE A 349 -17.40 -1.58 6.06
C PHE A 349 -17.96 -2.20 4.78
N GLY A 350 -19.28 -2.20 4.64
CA GLY A 350 -19.99 -2.89 3.57
C GLY A 350 -21.42 -3.27 3.97
N PRO A 351 -22.19 -3.88 3.06
CA PRO A 351 -23.60 -4.22 3.29
C PRO A 351 -23.81 -5.26 4.39
N SER A 352 -22.80 -6.08 4.66
CA SER A 352 -22.81 -7.10 5.72
C SER A 352 -21.41 -7.27 6.28
N THR A 353 -21.32 -7.57 7.57
CA THR A 353 -20.06 -7.86 8.24
C THR A 353 -19.50 -9.25 7.86
N PRO A 354 -18.24 -9.55 8.18
CA PRO A 354 -17.63 -10.85 7.88
C PRO A 354 -18.38 -12.00 8.55
N SER A 355 -18.73 -13.02 7.77
CA SER A 355 -19.41 -14.22 8.26
C SER A 355 -18.45 -15.21 8.91
N GLY A 356 -18.91 -15.93 9.93
CA GLY A 356 -18.10 -16.96 10.58
C GLY A 356 -18.61 -17.40 11.95
N PRO A 357 -17.93 -18.36 12.60
CA PRO A 357 -18.22 -18.68 13.99
C PRO A 357 -17.90 -17.49 14.89
N GLY A 358 -18.67 -17.34 15.98
CA GLY A 358 -18.51 -16.26 16.95
C GLY A 358 -19.86 -15.73 17.43
N LEU A 359 -19.82 -14.60 18.12
CA LEU A 359 -20.99 -13.83 18.52
C LEU A 359 -21.03 -12.55 17.68
N GLU A 360 -22.23 -12.10 17.31
CA GLU A 360 -22.39 -10.75 16.78
C GLU A 360 -23.55 -10.02 17.46
N VAL A 361 -23.26 -8.84 18.00
CA VAL A 361 -24.23 -7.99 18.68
C VAL A 361 -24.58 -6.84 17.75
N VAL A 362 -25.86 -6.65 17.47
CA VAL A 362 -26.36 -5.62 16.56
C VAL A 362 -26.93 -4.46 17.37
N LEU A 363 -26.44 -3.25 17.13
CA LEU A 363 -26.84 -2.02 17.82
C LEU A 363 -27.55 -1.07 16.85
N ASP A 364 -28.63 -0.44 17.32
CA ASP A 364 -29.22 0.69 16.61
C ASP A 364 -28.37 1.97 16.75
N GLN A 365 -28.80 3.06 16.10
CA GLN A 365 -28.15 4.36 16.13
C GLN A 365 -28.05 5.02 17.52
N HIS A 366 -28.73 4.46 18.53
CA HIS A 366 -28.71 4.94 19.92
C HIS A 366 -27.88 4.02 20.82
N GLY A 367 -27.20 3.01 20.27
CA GLY A 367 -26.43 2.02 21.01
C GLY A 367 -27.30 0.98 21.72
N THR A 368 -28.57 0.82 21.33
CA THR A 368 -29.45 -0.19 21.91
C THR A 368 -29.26 -1.52 21.20
N VAL A 369 -29.04 -2.59 21.96
CA VAL A 369 -28.93 -3.95 21.44
C VAL A 369 -30.27 -4.38 20.85
N THR A 370 -30.31 -4.61 19.53
CA THR A 370 -31.51 -5.08 18.81
C THR A 370 -31.46 -6.57 18.54
N ALA A 371 -30.28 -7.15 18.38
CA ALA A 371 -30.08 -8.58 18.21
C ALA A 371 -28.75 -9.06 18.81
N VAL A 372 -28.72 -10.33 19.22
CA VAL A 372 -27.51 -11.04 19.63
C VAL A 372 -27.48 -12.37 18.89
N ASN A 373 -26.65 -12.44 17.86
CA ASN A 373 -26.55 -13.58 16.97
C ASN A 373 -25.42 -14.52 17.43
N SER A 374 -25.69 -15.83 17.39
CA SER A 374 -24.71 -16.88 17.73
C SER A 374 -23.76 -17.24 16.58
N ALA A 375 -23.79 -16.44 15.51
CA ALA A 375 -22.87 -16.48 14.39
C ALA A 375 -22.68 -15.06 13.87
N ARG A 376 -21.52 -14.82 13.24
CA ARG A 376 -21.14 -13.55 12.62
C ARG A 376 -21.67 -13.48 11.18
N GLY A 377 -21.86 -12.27 10.66
CA GLY A 377 -22.28 -12.00 9.27
C GLY A 377 -23.58 -11.20 9.15
N SER A 378 -23.81 -10.25 10.05
CA SER A 378 -25.05 -9.47 10.12
C SER A 378 -24.99 -8.25 9.20
N ALA A 379 -26.16 -7.76 8.77
CA ALA A 379 -26.25 -6.43 8.17
C ALA A 379 -26.02 -5.37 9.25
N VAL A 380 -25.30 -4.30 8.90
CA VAL A 380 -25.10 -3.16 9.81
C VAL A 380 -26.31 -2.22 9.70
N PRO A 381 -27.03 -1.93 10.81
CA PRO A 381 -28.16 -1.01 10.77
C PRO A 381 -27.73 0.40 10.35
N ALA A 382 -28.59 1.13 9.65
CA ALA A 382 -28.32 2.52 9.26
C ALA A 382 -28.03 3.39 10.49
N GLY A 383 -26.86 4.04 10.50
CA GLY A 383 -26.38 4.84 11.64
C GLY A 383 -26.04 4.04 12.91
N GLY A 384 -26.21 2.72 12.88
CA GLY A 384 -25.90 1.80 13.97
C GLY A 384 -24.50 1.23 13.88
N THR A 385 -24.25 0.19 14.66
CA THR A 385 -22.95 -0.48 14.79
C THR A 385 -23.19 -1.96 15.07
N THR A 386 -22.28 -2.83 14.66
CA THR A 386 -22.25 -4.20 15.18
C THR A 386 -20.93 -4.49 15.88
N VAL A 387 -20.93 -5.42 16.81
CA VAL A 387 -19.71 -5.89 17.50
C VAL A 387 -19.62 -7.38 17.33
N GLN A 388 -18.55 -7.84 16.68
CA GLN A 388 -18.22 -9.24 16.54
C GLN A 388 -17.24 -9.66 17.63
N ALA A 389 -17.43 -10.85 18.20
CA ALA A 389 -16.47 -11.48 19.09
C ALA A 389 -16.14 -12.90 18.63
N THR A 390 -14.88 -13.31 18.73
CA THR A 390 -14.40 -14.67 18.45
C THR A 390 -13.74 -15.30 19.68
N GLY A 391 -13.51 -16.62 19.62
CA GLY A 391 -12.72 -17.33 20.63
C GLY A 391 -13.17 -17.10 22.08
N THR A 392 -12.23 -16.76 22.95
CA THR A 392 -12.47 -16.53 24.39
C THR A 392 -13.25 -15.24 24.69
N ASP A 393 -13.37 -14.34 23.71
CA ASP A 393 -14.15 -13.09 23.84
C ASP A 393 -15.65 -13.27 23.63
N VAL A 394 -16.08 -14.37 22.97
CA VAL A 394 -17.50 -14.74 22.82
C VAL A 394 -18.24 -14.79 24.16
N PRO A 395 -17.84 -15.61 25.15
CA PRO A 395 -18.54 -15.66 26.43
C PRO A 395 -18.43 -14.34 27.21
N ARG A 396 -17.34 -13.58 27.05
CA ARG A 396 -17.14 -12.28 27.70
C ARG A 396 -18.18 -11.28 27.19
N LEU A 397 -18.26 -11.05 25.88
CA LEU A 397 -19.22 -10.13 25.29
C LEU A 397 -20.66 -10.57 25.55
N LYS A 398 -20.95 -11.87 25.44
CA LYS A 398 -22.28 -12.42 25.72
C LYS A 398 -22.77 -12.13 27.15
N SER A 399 -21.87 -12.07 28.14
CA SER A 399 -22.23 -11.79 29.53
C SER A 399 -22.62 -10.33 29.80
N MET A 400 -22.31 -9.42 28.87
CA MET A 400 -22.52 -7.97 29.02
C MET A 400 -23.77 -7.46 28.30
N VAL A 401 -24.33 -8.26 27.39
CA VAL A 401 -25.35 -7.81 26.44
C VAL A 401 -26.73 -8.36 26.77
N THR A 402 -27.75 -7.53 26.60
CA THR A 402 -29.15 -7.92 26.72
C THR A 402 -29.95 -7.12 25.71
N VAL A 403 -30.81 -7.79 24.93
CA VAL A 403 -31.66 -7.12 23.93
C VAL A 403 -32.53 -6.04 24.61
N GLY A 404 -32.60 -4.87 24.00
CA GLY A 404 -33.28 -3.68 24.53
C GLY A 404 -32.49 -2.90 25.58
N LYS A 405 -31.26 -3.31 25.91
CA LYS A 405 -30.34 -2.55 26.76
C LYS A 405 -29.26 -1.88 25.93
N ARG A 406 -28.63 -0.86 26.51
CA ARG A 406 -27.56 -0.10 25.89
C ARG A 406 -26.24 -0.86 25.97
N LEU A 407 -25.46 -0.81 24.90
CA LEU A 407 -24.07 -1.21 24.84
C LEU A 407 -23.28 -0.02 24.28
N ASP A 408 -22.29 0.45 25.03
CA ASP A 408 -21.42 1.54 24.63
C ASP A 408 -20.20 0.99 23.90
N VAL A 409 -19.98 1.47 22.68
CA VAL A 409 -18.81 1.16 21.85
C VAL A 409 -18.06 2.45 21.64
N GLU A 410 -16.88 2.58 22.23
CA GLU A 410 -16.07 3.78 22.17
C GLU A 410 -14.73 3.46 21.51
N SER A 411 -14.30 4.33 20.59
CA SER A 411 -12.97 4.27 20.00
C SER A 411 -12.45 5.70 19.75
N HIS A 412 -11.16 5.93 20.02
CA HIS A 412 -10.54 7.22 19.79
C HIS A 412 -9.05 7.11 19.53
N LEU A 413 -8.53 8.10 18.79
CA LEU A 413 -7.10 8.25 18.56
C LEU A 413 -6.43 9.00 19.70
N VAL A 414 -5.17 8.67 19.92
CA VAL A 414 -4.29 9.25 20.92
C VAL A 414 -2.98 9.62 20.23
N ASN A 415 -2.50 10.84 20.45
CA ASN A 415 -1.24 11.28 19.86
C ASN A 415 -0.02 10.68 20.60
N ALA A 416 1.18 10.94 20.07
CA ALA A 416 2.42 10.40 20.62
C ALA A 416 2.70 10.75 22.10
N VAL A 417 2.09 11.81 22.65
CA VAL A 417 2.24 12.24 24.05
C VAL A 417 1.06 11.81 24.94
N GLY A 418 0.19 10.93 24.45
CA GLY A 418 -0.91 10.36 25.24
C GLY A 418 -2.16 11.23 25.33
N ARG A 419 -2.28 12.29 24.51
CA ARG A 419 -3.47 13.16 24.50
C ARG A 419 -4.46 12.72 23.42
N PRO A 420 -5.78 12.85 23.64
CA PRO A 420 -6.78 12.57 22.62
C PRO A 420 -6.53 13.38 21.34
N ALA A 421 -6.38 12.69 20.21
CA ALA A 421 -6.31 13.27 18.88
C ALA A 421 -7.72 13.38 18.31
N ARG A 422 -8.40 14.50 18.62
CA ARG A 422 -9.79 14.72 18.21
C ARG A 422 -9.88 14.89 16.70
N SER A 423 -10.81 14.17 16.08
CA SER A 423 -11.22 14.34 14.69
C SER A 423 -12.56 15.07 14.61
N ASN A 424 -12.81 15.72 13.47
CA ASN A 424 -14.09 16.30 13.08
C ASN A 424 -14.34 16.03 11.59
N SER A 425 -15.47 16.49 11.04
CA SER A 425 -15.84 16.25 9.63
C SER A 425 -14.79 16.64 8.59
N ASP A 426 -13.88 17.55 8.94
CA ASP A 426 -12.81 18.05 8.05
C ASP A 426 -11.49 17.29 8.27
N THR A 427 -11.47 16.27 9.13
CA THR A 427 -10.27 15.51 9.46
C THR A 427 -10.17 14.25 8.62
N SER A 428 -9.04 14.11 7.94
CA SER A 428 -8.62 12.89 7.26
C SER A 428 -7.32 12.37 7.87
N VAL A 429 -7.20 11.06 8.05
CA VAL A 429 -5.97 10.39 8.45
C VAL A 429 -5.74 9.21 7.53
N ILE A 430 -4.53 9.15 6.96
CA ILE A 430 -4.12 8.13 6.00
C ILE A 430 -2.89 7.44 6.57
N ASN A 431 -2.95 6.12 6.70
CA ASN A 431 -1.79 5.33 7.12
C ASN A 431 -0.70 5.35 6.05
N GLY A 432 0.54 5.10 6.45
CA GLY A 432 1.65 4.98 5.54
C GLY A 432 2.86 4.43 6.25
N GLY A 433 4.04 4.72 5.73
CA GLY A 433 5.31 4.35 6.30
C GLY A 433 6.30 3.85 5.25
N PRO A 434 7.60 3.86 5.56
CA PRO A 434 8.18 4.35 6.80
C PRO A 434 8.20 5.89 6.83
N LEU A 435 8.50 6.46 8.00
CA LEU A 435 8.96 7.83 8.07
C LEU A 435 10.18 7.99 7.16
N LEU A 436 10.31 9.11 6.46
CA LEU A 436 11.43 9.40 5.57
C LEU A 436 12.25 10.56 6.09
N VAL A 437 11.57 11.66 6.43
CA VAL A 437 12.19 12.93 6.84
C VAL A 437 11.47 13.44 8.08
N LYS A 438 12.23 13.96 9.04
CA LYS A 438 11.71 14.66 10.22
C LYS A 438 12.53 15.91 10.50
N GLY A 439 11.87 17.06 10.61
CA GLY A 439 12.55 18.35 10.88
C GLY A 439 13.63 18.72 9.86
N GLY A 440 13.47 18.36 8.59
CA GLY A 440 14.41 18.62 7.50
C GLY A 440 15.58 17.64 7.38
N ALA A 441 15.72 16.71 8.32
CA ALA A 441 16.73 15.66 8.32
C ALA A 441 16.13 14.30 7.93
N GLU A 442 16.91 13.50 7.21
CA GLU A 442 16.58 12.08 7.01
C GLU A 442 16.42 11.38 8.36
N ASN A 443 15.29 10.69 8.52
CA ASN A 443 15.00 9.91 9.71
C ASN A 443 14.16 8.70 9.32
N ILE A 444 14.80 7.80 8.58
CA ILE A 444 14.12 6.64 7.99
C ILE A 444 13.98 5.54 9.04
N THR A 445 12.77 5.32 9.54
CA THR A 445 12.45 4.39 10.63
C THR A 445 11.89 3.06 10.14
N ALA A 446 12.57 2.44 9.17
CA ALA A 446 12.06 1.24 8.51
C ALA A 446 11.86 0.06 9.46
N ARG A 447 12.73 -0.15 10.47
CA ARG A 447 12.54 -1.22 11.45
C ARG A 447 11.34 -0.94 12.35
N ARG A 448 11.26 0.26 12.95
CA ARG A 448 10.16 0.63 13.84
C ARG A 448 8.80 0.55 13.16
N ASP A 449 8.76 0.90 11.88
CA ASP A 449 7.52 0.95 11.11
C ASP A 449 7.14 -0.44 10.53
N GLY A 450 7.97 -1.46 10.72
CA GLY A 450 7.67 -2.85 10.39
C GLY A 450 8.19 -3.35 9.05
N MET A 451 9.17 -2.69 8.45
CA MET A 451 9.73 -3.02 7.13
C MET A 451 10.99 -3.88 7.25
N VAL A 452 11.28 -4.38 8.45
CA VAL A 452 12.33 -5.36 8.72
C VAL A 452 11.68 -6.57 9.37
N HIS A 453 11.57 -7.66 8.61
CA HIS A 453 11.09 -8.93 9.13
C HIS A 453 12.22 -9.64 9.91
N THR A 454 11.84 -10.48 10.86
CA THR A 454 12.77 -11.39 11.54
C THR A 454 12.78 -12.72 10.80
N ASP A 455 13.92 -13.42 10.86
CA ASP A 455 14.07 -14.79 10.36
C ASP A 455 13.83 -15.01 8.85
N ASP A 456 13.90 -13.94 8.04
CA ASP A 456 13.69 -13.98 6.59
C ASP A 456 14.97 -13.75 5.77
N SER A 457 16.14 -13.75 6.42
CA SER A 457 17.44 -13.42 5.81
C SER A 457 17.47 -12.05 5.12
N ASN A 458 16.77 -11.05 5.68
CA ASN A 458 16.59 -9.71 5.11
C ASN A 458 15.86 -9.69 3.75
N SER A 459 15.20 -10.77 3.34
CA SER A 459 14.61 -10.89 2.00
C SER A 459 13.50 -9.86 1.75
N PHE A 460 12.64 -9.63 2.73
CA PHE A 460 11.61 -8.59 2.68
C PHE A 460 12.23 -7.21 2.59
N TYR A 461 13.19 -6.90 3.48
CA TYR A 461 13.90 -5.62 3.47
C TYR A 461 14.62 -5.39 2.13
N TYR A 462 15.26 -6.42 1.58
CA TYR A 462 15.94 -6.39 0.28
C TYR A 462 14.98 -6.01 -0.85
N GLY A 463 13.81 -6.66 -0.92
CA GLY A 463 12.82 -6.42 -1.97
C GLY A 463 12.05 -5.10 -1.80
N TRP A 464 11.68 -4.76 -0.57
CA TRP A 464 10.74 -3.67 -0.28
C TRP A 464 11.44 -2.36 0.11
N VAL A 465 12.51 -2.39 0.91
CA VAL A 465 13.20 -1.17 1.39
C VAL A 465 14.38 -0.81 0.48
N HIS A 466 15.21 -1.81 0.20
CA HIS A 466 16.50 -1.63 -0.46
C HIS A 466 16.37 -1.51 -1.99
N LYS A 467 15.66 -2.45 -2.65
CA LYS A 467 15.42 -2.35 -4.09
C LYS A 467 14.53 -1.17 -4.46
N ARG A 468 14.74 -0.67 -5.67
CA ARG A 468 13.91 0.36 -6.28
C ARG A 468 12.55 -0.20 -6.68
N ASN A 469 11.51 0.51 -6.27
CA ASN A 469 10.12 0.22 -6.63
C ASN A 469 9.42 1.53 -7.02
N PRO A 470 8.27 1.49 -7.71
CA PRO A 470 7.39 2.65 -7.75
C PRO A 470 7.02 3.07 -6.33
N ARG A 471 6.97 4.38 -6.07
CA ARG A 471 6.67 4.93 -4.74
C ARG A 471 5.66 6.06 -4.83
N THR A 472 4.82 6.14 -3.80
CA THR A 472 4.05 7.34 -3.51
C THR A 472 4.60 7.93 -2.20
N ILE A 473 4.89 9.22 -2.18
CA ILE A 473 5.47 9.95 -1.05
C ILE A 473 4.59 11.15 -0.77
N VAL A 474 4.37 11.45 0.51
CA VAL A 474 3.76 12.70 0.94
C VAL A 474 4.67 13.41 1.94
N GLY A 475 4.76 14.72 1.81
CA GLY A 475 5.47 15.54 2.79
C GLY A 475 5.00 16.97 2.84
N ILE A 476 5.49 17.67 3.85
CA ILE A 476 5.19 19.06 4.14
C ILE A 476 6.51 19.84 4.08
N ASP A 477 6.55 20.97 3.39
CA ASP A 477 7.72 21.85 3.36
C ASP A 477 7.70 22.91 4.48
N ALA A 478 8.76 23.71 4.56
CA ALA A 478 8.90 24.75 5.58
C ALA A 478 7.84 25.86 5.47
N GLU A 479 7.22 26.03 4.31
CA GLU A 479 6.15 27.01 4.08
C GLU A 479 4.76 26.47 4.46
N GLY A 480 4.67 25.19 4.80
CA GLY A 480 3.45 24.46 5.15
C GLY A 480 2.70 23.91 3.93
N ARG A 481 3.32 23.88 2.75
CA ARG A 481 2.70 23.31 1.54
C ARG A 481 2.80 21.79 1.60
N THR A 482 1.73 21.12 1.17
CA THR A 482 1.71 19.66 1.04
C THR A 482 2.18 19.27 -0.35
N LEU A 483 3.11 18.31 -0.41
CA LEU A 483 3.62 17.74 -1.66
C LEU A 483 3.22 16.26 -1.73
N LEU A 484 2.55 15.88 -2.81
CA LEU A 484 2.23 14.49 -3.14
C LEU A 484 3.08 14.08 -4.34
N VAL A 485 3.86 13.01 -4.22
CA VAL A 485 4.84 12.60 -5.22
C VAL A 485 4.58 11.17 -5.62
N THR A 486 4.51 10.90 -6.93
CA THR A 486 4.57 9.53 -7.46
C THR A 486 5.84 9.37 -8.27
N ALA A 487 6.60 8.32 -8.00
CA ALA A 487 7.75 7.91 -8.79
C ALA A 487 7.45 6.61 -9.52
N ASP A 488 7.53 6.62 -10.86
CA ASP A 488 7.35 5.41 -11.66
C ASP A 488 8.53 4.45 -11.44
N GLY A 489 8.26 3.14 -11.48
CA GLY A 489 9.27 2.11 -11.25
C GLY A 489 8.95 0.79 -11.93
N ARG A 490 9.81 -0.22 -11.69
CA ARG A 490 9.70 -1.58 -12.29
C ARG A 490 9.68 -1.58 -13.82
N GLN A 491 10.25 -0.55 -14.43
CA GLN A 491 10.35 -0.36 -15.86
C GLN A 491 11.79 0.06 -16.20
N THR A 492 12.29 -0.27 -17.38
CA THR A 492 13.63 0.20 -17.80
C THR A 492 13.63 1.69 -18.17
N THR A 493 12.44 2.25 -18.39
CA THR A 493 12.19 3.68 -18.68
C THR A 493 11.96 4.54 -17.44
N SER A 494 11.85 3.92 -16.25
CA SER A 494 11.91 4.57 -14.94
C SER A 494 12.29 3.56 -13.87
N LEU A 495 13.44 3.76 -13.21
CA LEU A 495 14.00 2.78 -12.28
C LEU A 495 13.19 2.62 -10.98
N GLY A 496 12.40 3.63 -10.59
CA GLY A 496 11.77 3.70 -9.27
C GLY A 496 12.73 4.20 -8.20
N LEU A 497 12.33 4.08 -6.94
CA LEU A 497 13.10 4.54 -5.79
C LEU A 497 13.21 3.44 -4.73
N SER A 498 14.41 3.26 -4.19
CA SER A 498 14.59 2.66 -2.86
C SER A 498 14.00 3.59 -1.80
N ILE A 499 13.78 3.11 -0.57
CA ILE A 499 13.30 3.98 0.51
C ILE A 499 14.33 5.08 0.85
N LYS A 500 15.62 4.78 0.72
CA LYS A 500 16.68 5.79 0.87
C LYS A 500 16.53 6.91 -0.17
N GLU A 501 16.41 6.55 -1.45
CA GLU A 501 16.20 7.51 -2.54
C GLU A 501 14.87 8.27 -2.41
N ALA A 502 13.82 7.65 -1.86
CA ALA A 502 12.57 8.33 -1.55
C ALA A 502 12.77 9.48 -0.54
N ALA A 503 13.58 9.27 0.50
CA ALA A 503 13.92 10.33 1.44
C ALA A 503 14.83 11.40 0.82
N ASP A 504 15.78 11.02 -0.03
CA ASP A 504 16.63 11.96 -0.79
C ASP A 504 15.79 12.87 -1.70
N VAL A 505 14.79 12.30 -2.38
CA VAL A 505 13.80 13.06 -3.18
C VAL A 505 13.00 14.00 -2.30
N ALA A 506 12.44 13.51 -1.18
CA ALA A 506 11.67 14.34 -0.27
C ALA A 506 12.48 15.56 0.20
N ARG A 507 13.73 15.36 0.60
CA ARG A 507 14.64 16.45 1.00
C ARG A 507 14.99 17.38 -0.16
N SER A 508 15.24 16.84 -1.35
CA SER A 508 15.53 17.64 -2.55
C SER A 508 14.36 18.53 -2.95
N LEU A 509 13.13 18.07 -2.72
CA LEU A 509 11.89 18.84 -2.92
C LEU A 509 11.60 19.83 -1.78
N GLY A 510 12.42 19.86 -0.73
CA GLY A 510 12.30 20.79 0.39
C GLY A 510 11.33 20.35 1.49
N MET A 511 10.90 19.09 1.49
CA MET A 511 10.04 18.57 2.55
C MET A 511 10.83 18.52 3.88
N VAL A 512 10.23 19.08 4.94
CA VAL A 512 10.77 19.04 6.30
C VAL A 512 10.24 17.86 7.09
N ASP A 513 9.03 17.40 6.79
CA ASP A 513 8.47 16.15 7.29
C ASP A 513 7.93 15.36 6.10
N ALA A 514 8.24 14.06 6.01
CA ALA A 514 7.78 13.22 4.91
C ALA A 514 7.62 11.76 5.33
N ILE A 515 6.61 11.10 4.75
CA ILE A 515 6.39 9.65 4.86
C ILE A 515 6.22 9.04 3.47
N ASN A 516 6.55 7.76 3.36
CA ASN A 516 6.15 6.95 2.22
C ASN A 516 4.66 6.54 2.39
N LEU A 517 3.91 6.47 1.30
CA LEU A 517 2.56 5.89 1.22
C LEU A 517 2.61 4.56 0.48
N ASP A 518 1.47 3.94 0.16
CA ASP A 518 1.51 2.68 -0.58
C ASP A 518 2.15 2.84 -1.96
N GLY A 519 2.91 1.82 -2.37
CA GLY A 519 3.80 1.86 -3.52
C GLY A 519 3.54 0.75 -4.53
N GLY A 520 4.57 0.43 -5.32
CA GLY A 520 4.48 -0.66 -6.29
C GLY A 520 3.37 -0.41 -7.33
N GLY A 521 2.55 -1.43 -7.59
CA GLY A 521 1.45 -1.31 -8.55
C GLY A 521 0.37 -0.31 -8.15
N SER A 522 0.31 0.08 -6.87
CA SER A 522 -0.65 1.06 -6.36
C SER A 522 -0.29 2.49 -6.76
N THR A 523 0.99 2.78 -7.01
CA THR A 523 1.48 4.14 -7.31
C THR A 523 0.81 4.72 -8.54
N THR A 524 -0.15 5.63 -8.32
CA THR A 524 -0.88 6.31 -9.37
C THR A 524 -1.18 7.75 -9.00
N MET A 525 -1.01 8.68 -9.94
CA MET A 525 -1.44 10.07 -9.85
C MET A 525 -2.46 10.39 -10.93
N ILE A 526 -3.53 11.08 -10.52
CA ILE A 526 -4.54 11.67 -11.39
C ILE A 526 -4.36 13.18 -11.40
N ALA A 527 -4.42 13.80 -12.58
CA ALA A 527 -4.55 15.25 -12.70
C ALA A 527 -5.31 15.62 -13.98
N GLY A 528 -6.31 16.48 -13.86
CA GLY A 528 -7.17 16.84 -15.00
C GLY A 528 -7.94 15.63 -15.55
N GLY A 529 -8.46 14.78 -14.65
CA GLY A 529 -9.31 13.63 -15.01
C GLY A 529 -8.59 12.44 -15.65
N ARG A 530 -7.25 12.43 -15.69
CA ARG A 530 -6.46 11.35 -16.30
C ARG A 530 -5.29 10.92 -15.44
N VAL A 531 -4.88 9.66 -15.60
CA VAL A 531 -3.61 9.15 -15.07
C VAL A 531 -2.45 9.88 -15.74
N VAL A 532 -1.51 10.42 -14.95
CA VAL A 532 -0.37 11.21 -15.46
C VAL A 532 0.98 10.54 -15.30
N ASN A 533 1.08 9.49 -14.48
CA ASN A 533 2.26 8.65 -14.34
C ASN A 533 2.05 7.28 -15.05
N THR A 534 3.00 6.36 -14.95
CA THR A 534 2.94 5.03 -15.59
C THR A 534 2.83 3.92 -14.55
N PRO A 535 1.62 3.42 -14.22
CA PRO A 535 1.43 2.30 -13.30
C PRO A 535 2.25 1.07 -13.70
N SER A 536 2.80 0.35 -12.71
CA SER A 536 3.79 -0.71 -12.98
C SER A 536 3.21 -2.09 -13.28
N ASP A 537 1.97 -2.34 -12.88
CA ASP A 537 1.37 -3.66 -13.06
C ASP A 537 1.00 -3.87 -14.53
N ALA A 538 1.19 -5.09 -15.03
CA ALA A 538 0.92 -5.42 -16.44
C ALA A 538 -0.56 -5.25 -16.82
N THR A 539 -1.46 -5.28 -15.84
CA THR A 539 -2.91 -5.06 -15.98
C THR A 539 -3.30 -3.59 -15.94
N GLY A 540 -2.33 -2.67 -15.80
CA GLY A 540 -2.56 -1.23 -15.68
C GLY A 540 -2.70 -0.78 -14.21
N GLN A 541 -3.60 0.17 -13.97
CA GLN A 541 -3.82 0.71 -12.64
C GLN A 541 -4.37 -0.35 -11.68
N ARG A 542 -3.74 -0.51 -10.52
CA ARG A 542 -4.20 -1.40 -9.47
C ARG A 542 -5.38 -0.77 -8.70
N PRO A 543 -6.44 -1.54 -8.40
CA PRO A 543 -7.43 -1.17 -7.39
C PRO A 543 -6.82 -1.10 -5.97
N VAL A 544 -7.06 0.00 -5.26
CA VAL A 544 -6.54 0.33 -3.94
C VAL A 544 -7.68 0.52 -2.93
N GLY A 545 -7.38 0.54 -1.63
CA GLY A 545 -8.40 0.76 -0.58
C GLY A 545 -8.79 2.23 -0.39
N ASP A 546 -7.87 3.17 -0.65
CA ASP A 546 -8.12 4.59 -0.46
C ASP A 546 -7.25 5.49 -1.38
N ALA A 547 -7.58 6.78 -1.40
CA ALA A 547 -6.86 7.81 -2.14
C ALA A 547 -6.76 9.11 -1.35
N VAL A 548 -5.69 9.86 -1.60
CA VAL A 548 -5.58 11.28 -1.20
C VAL A 548 -6.14 12.12 -2.34
N LEU A 549 -7.16 12.93 -2.04
CA LEU A 549 -7.97 13.66 -2.99
C LEU A 549 -7.75 15.17 -2.86
N VAL A 550 -7.59 15.84 -3.99
CA VAL A 550 -7.57 17.31 -4.10
C VAL A 550 -8.87 17.75 -4.75
N LEU A 551 -9.85 18.08 -3.93
CA LEU A 551 -11.21 18.41 -4.34
C LEU A 551 -11.33 19.89 -4.73
N PRO A 552 -12.20 20.22 -5.71
CA PRO A 552 -12.50 21.62 -6.01
C PRO A 552 -13.16 22.30 -4.81
N ARG A 553 -13.19 23.64 -4.81
CA ARG A 553 -13.95 24.39 -3.82
C ARG A 553 -15.42 23.96 -3.88
N ARG A 554 -15.98 23.51 -2.75
CA ARG A 554 -17.43 23.26 -2.63
C ARG A 554 -18.15 24.54 -3.05
N LYS A 555 -19.05 24.44 -4.04
CA LYS A 555 -20.00 25.53 -4.31
C LYS A 555 -20.98 25.50 -3.14
N ASP A 556 -21.05 26.61 -2.41
CA ASP A 556 -22.00 26.82 -1.32
C ASP A 556 -23.45 26.64 -1.78
#